data_AF-A0A925Y335-F1
#
_entry.id   AF-A0A925Y335-F1
#
_cell.length_a   1.000
_cell.length_b   1.000
_cell.length_c   1.000
_cell.angle_alpha   90.00
_cell.angle_beta   90.00
_cell.angle_gamma   90.00
#
_symmetry.space_group_name_H-M   'P 1'
#
loop_
_entity.id
_entity.type
_entity.pdbx_description
1 polymer ?
#
loop_
_entity_poly.entity_id
_entity_poly.type
_entity_poly.pdbx_seq_one_letter_code
_entity_poly.pdbx_strand_id
1 'polypeptide(L)'
;MFFKTLFAFLWNHQVSEIWFCYATAITALTLLGVCKSQAATKTWDAGGGDQLWSTANNWSTDGVPASGDTIVFGTSFASGTAIQLNGNRTANDLSITSATNFSLNGNILTLSSGDIVRTATFWNNHDQQCA
;
A
#
# COMPACT_ATOMS: atom_id res chain seq x y z
N MET A 1 -56.53 46.72 -18.44
CA MET A 1 -55.40 46.02 -19.09
C MET A 1 -54.03 46.30 -18.46
N PHE A 2 -53.93 47.13 -17.40
CA PHE A 2 -52.66 47.54 -16.77
C PHE A 2 -52.17 46.67 -15.59
N PHE A 3 -52.94 45.69 -15.13
CA PHE A 3 -52.56 44.86 -13.97
C PHE A 3 -51.83 43.55 -14.32
N LYS A 4 -51.87 43.11 -15.58
CA LYS A 4 -51.23 41.84 -16.01
C LYS A 4 -49.73 41.95 -16.25
N THR A 5 -49.21 43.15 -16.55
CA THR A 5 -47.79 43.37 -16.85
C THR A 5 -46.94 43.65 -15.62
N LEU A 6 -47.51 44.22 -14.56
CA LEU A 6 -46.77 44.50 -13.31
C LEU A 6 -46.42 43.22 -12.53
N PHE A 7 -47.27 42.18 -12.61
CA PHE A 7 -47.02 40.89 -11.96
C PHE A 7 -45.93 40.07 -12.66
N ALA A 8 -45.81 40.20 -13.99
CA ALA A 8 -44.76 39.53 -14.76
C ALA A 8 -43.37 40.15 -14.53
N PHE A 9 -43.31 41.46 -14.24
CA PHE A 9 -42.05 42.17 -14.00
C PHE A 9 -41.49 41.91 -12.60
N LEU A 10 -42.36 41.66 -11.61
CA LEU A 10 -41.94 41.36 -10.22
C LEU A 10 -41.58 39.88 -9.99
N TRP A 11 -42.03 38.97 -10.84
CA TRP A 11 -41.72 37.54 -10.75
C TRP A 11 -40.33 37.19 -11.34
N ASN A 12 -39.77 38.02 -12.22
CA ASN A 12 -38.55 37.69 -12.96
C ASN A 12 -37.25 38.20 -12.32
N HIS A 13 -37.29 38.87 -11.17
CA HIS A 13 -36.11 39.47 -10.53
C HIS A 13 -35.76 38.90 -9.14
N GLN A 14 -36.53 37.92 -8.64
CA GLN A 14 -36.33 37.32 -7.31
C GLN A 14 -35.67 35.93 -7.33
N VAL A 15 -35.34 35.38 -8.51
CA VAL A 15 -34.78 34.02 -8.64
C VAL A 15 -33.42 33.95 -9.31
N SER A 16 -32.84 35.06 -9.78
CA SER A 16 -31.57 35.06 -10.53
C SER A 16 -30.30 35.24 -9.69
N GLU A 17 -30.40 35.67 -8.43
CA GLU A 17 -29.20 35.93 -7.58
C GLU A 17 -28.82 34.79 -6.63
N ILE A 18 -29.62 33.72 -6.56
CA ILE A 18 -29.35 32.57 -5.69
C ILE A 18 -28.42 31.54 -6.38
N TRP A 19 -28.26 31.61 -7.70
CA TRP A 19 -27.50 30.62 -8.47
C TRP A 19 -25.99 30.84 -8.48
N PHE A 20 -25.51 32.05 -8.16
CA PHE A 20 -24.09 32.39 -8.28
C PHE A 20 -23.26 32.19 -6.98
N CYS A 21 -23.88 31.98 -5.82
CA CYS A 21 -23.16 31.78 -4.56
C CYS A 21 -22.81 30.31 -4.27
N TYR A 22 -23.43 29.34 -4.96
CA TYR A 22 -23.13 27.91 -4.77
C TYR A 22 -21.99 27.39 -5.63
N ALA A 23 -21.61 28.11 -6.69
CA ALA A 23 -20.57 27.66 -7.63
C ALA A 23 -19.13 27.90 -7.14
N THR A 24 -18.89 28.80 -6.18
CA THR A 24 -17.54 29.14 -5.70
C THR A 24 -17.12 28.37 -4.45
N ALA A 25 -18.07 27.81 -3.69
CA ALA A 25 -17.76 27.08 -2.47
C ALA A 25 -17.24 25.64 -2.73
N ILE A 26 -17.56 25.05 -3.89
CA ILE A 26 -17.23 23.65 -4.20
C ILE A 26 -15.80 23.51 -4.76
N THR A 27 -15.25 24.56 -5.39
CA THR A 27 -13.89 24.52 -5.96
C THR A 27 -12.78 24.67 -4.91
N ALA A 28 -13.08 25.19 -3.72
CA ALA A 28 -12.08 25.38 -2.66
C ALA A 28 -11.81 24.12 -1.81
N LEU A 29 -12.65 23.08 -1.90
CA LEU A 29 -12.56 21.88 -1.06
C LEU A 29 -11.80 20.70 -1.71
N THR A 30 -11.27 20.87 -2.92
CA THR A 30 -10.56 19.78 -3.65
C THR A 30 -9.05 19.74 -3.42
N LEU A 31 -8.49 20.61 -2.57
CA LEU A 31 -7.06 20.66 -2.25
C LEU A 31 -6.67 19.91 -0.96
N LEU A 32 -7.53 19.04 -0.42
CA LEU A 32 -7.14 18.13 0.65
C LEU A 32 -6.17 17.09 0.07
N GLY A 33 -4.90 17.26 0.41
CA GLY A 33 -3.76 16.58 -0.17
C GLY A 33 -3.93 15.07 -0.27
N VAL A 34 -3.76 14.56 -1.49
CA VAL A 34 -3.51 13.14 -1.73
C VAL A 34 -2.13 12.86 -1.15
N CYS A 35 -2.06 12.37 0.09
CA CYS A 35 -0.85 11.72 0.57
C CYS A 35 -0.70 10.43 -0.26
N LYS A 36 0.16 10.46 -1.29
CA LYS A 36 0.58 9.22 -1.91
C LYS A 36 1.37 8.44 -0.85
N SER A 37 0.84 7.29 -0.42
CA SER A 37 1.63 6.33 0.35
C SER A 37 2.83 5.95 -0.50
N GLN A 38 4.03 6.28 -0.04
CA GLN A 38 5.25 5.87 -0.71
C GLN A 38 5.44 4.38 -0.49
N ALA A 39 5.80 3.65 -1.54
CA ALA A 39 6.22 2.25 -1.44
C ALA A 39 7.41 2.17 -0.47
N ALA A 40 7.24 1.47 0.65
CA ALA A 40 8.29 1.28 1.64
C ALA A 40 8.92 -0.10 1.48
N THR A 41 10.17 -0.24 1.93
CA THR A 41 10.79 -1.55 2.11
C THR A 41 10.50 -2.06 3.53
N LYS A 42 9.89 -3.23 3.63
CA LYS A 42 9.54 -3.89 4.90
C LYS A 42 10.34 -5.17 5.05
N THR A 43 11.27 -5.18 6.00
CA THR A 43 12.13 -6.33 6.28
C THR A 43 11.56 -7.13 7.43
N TRP A 44 11.42 -8.44 7.25
CA TRP A 44 11.08 -9.33 8.36
C TRP A 44 12.24 -9.35 9.36
N ASP A 45 11.99 -8.99 10.62
CA ASP A 45 13.00 -8.93 11.68
C ASP A 45 12.69 -9.85 12.88
N ALA A 46 11.53 -10.52 12.86
CA ALA A 46 11.08 -11.44 13.91
C ALA A 46 11.01 -10.83 15.32
N GLY A 47 10.87 -9.50 15.44
CA GLY A 47 10.84 -8.82 16.74
C GLY A 47 9.60 -9.08 17.59
N GLY A 48 8.52 -9.60 17.01
CA GLY A 48 7.24 -9.85 17.68
C GLY A 48 7.17 -11.14 18.49
N GLY A 49 8.18 -12.00 18.44
CA GLY A 49 8.22 -13.27 19.18
C GLY A 49 7.28 -14.36 18.64
N ASP A 50 6.58 -14.09 17.55
CA ASP A 50 5.74 -15.04 16.83
C ASP A 50 6.18 -15.13 15.35
N GLN A 51 5.45 -15.91 14.55
CA GLN A 51 5.71 -16.07 13.11
C GLN A 51 4.52 -15.57 12.27
N LEU A 52 3.77 -14.58 12.76
CA LEU A 52 2.58 -14.06 12.10
C LEU A 52 2.93 -12.83 11.24
N TRP A 53 2.50 -12.83 9.98
CA TRP A 53 2.65 -11.68 9.07
C TRP A 53 1.96 -10.42 9.61
N SER A 54 0.81 -10.56 10.30
CA SER A 54 0.10 -9.39 10.86
C SER A 54 0.76 -8.76 12.07
N THR A 55 1.72 -9.41 12.71
CA THR A 55 2.35 -8.86 13.92
C THR A 55 3.31 -7.75 13.48
N ALA A 56 2.95 -6.51 13.81
CA ALA A 56 3.65 -5.32 13.34
C ALA A 56 5.14 -5.34 13.74
N ASN A 57 5.43 -5.81 14.95
CA ASN A 57 6.79 -5.97 15.49
C ASN A 57 7.64 -7.05 14.80
N ASN A 58 7.11 -7.85 13.88
CA ASN A 58 7.92 -8.75 13.04
C ASN A 58 8.48 -8.05 11.80
N TRP A 59 8.14 -6.77 11.60
CA TRP A 59 8.56 -5.98 10.46
C TRP A 59 9.35 -4.78 10.91
N SER A 60 10.37 -4.44 10.14
CA SER A 60 11.11 -3.20 10.29
C SER A 60 10.17 -1.99 10.40
N THR A 61 10.44 -1.10 11.34
CA THR A 61 9.61 0.06 11.72
C THR A 61 8.30 -0.28 12.42
N ASP A 62 8.16 -1.48 12.97
CA ASP A 62 6.98 -1.94 13.73
C ASP A 62 5.65 -1.71 12.97
N GLY A 63 5.61 -2.05 11.68
CA GLY A 63 4.45 -1.81 10.84
C GLY A 63 4.28 -2.81 9.71
N VAL A 64 3.10 -3.41 9.63
CA VAL A 64 2.73 -4.46 8.65
C VAL A 64 2.80 -3.92 7.20
N PRO A 65 3.33 -4.70 6.25
CA PRO A 65 3.40 -4.30 4.86
C PRO A 65 2.04 -4.04 4.21
N ALA A 66 1.98 -2.99 3.41
CA ALA A 66 0.87 -2.65 2.51
C ALA A 66 1.12 -3.14 1.07
N SER A 67 0.10 -3.05 0.22
CA SER A 67 0.14 -3.57 -1.16
C SER A 67 1.18 -2.95 -2.08
N GLY A 68 1.64 -1.73 -1.77
CA GLY A 68 2.69 -1.04 -2.51
C GLY A 68 4.10 -1.31 -2.01
N ASP A 69 4.26 -2.05 -0.90
CA ASP A 69 5.56 -2.20 -0.25
C ASP A 69 6.40 -3.33 -0.86
N THR A 70 7.71 -3.19 -0.77
CA THR A 70 8.68 -4.25 -1.08
C THR A 70 8.94 -5.07 0.19
N ILE A 71 8.76 -6.38 0.10
CA ILE A 71 9.01 -7.31 1.21
C ILE A 71 10.45 -7.81 1.14
N VAL A 72 11.15 -7.85 2.27
CA VAL A 72 12.50 -8.40 2.36
C VAL A 72 12.57 -9.48 3.44
N PHE A 73 12.94 -10.70 3.05
CA PHE A 73 13.33 -11.76 3.98
C PHE A 73 14.85 -11.88 4.03
N GLY A 74 15.43 -11.43 5.15
CA GLY A 74 16.84 -11.54 5.46
C GLY A 74 17.17 -12.75 6.34
N THR A 75 18.10 -12.58 7.28
CA THR A 75 18.65 -13.68 8.11
C THR A 75 18.12 -13.69 9.55
N SER A 76 17.01 -13.00 9.82
CA SER A 76 16.43 -12.79 11.17
C SER A 76 15.65 -13.99 11.73
N PHE A 77 15.68 -15.14 11.06
CA PHE A 77 14.92 -16.33 11.44
C PHE A 77 15.76 -17.60 11.24
N ALA A 78 15.35 -18.67 11.92
CA ALA A 78 16.01 -19.97 11.86
C ALA A 78 15.63 -20.75 10.59
N SER A 79 16.46 -21.71 10.20
CA SER A 79 16.12 -22.63 9.11
C SER A 79 14.90 -23.46 9.47
N GLY A 80 13.94 -23.55 8.54
CA GLY A 80 12.66 -24.24 8.74
C GLY A 80 11.57 -23.38 9.37
N THR A 81 11.81 -22.08 9.61
CA THR A 81 10.76 -21.18 10.11
C THR A 81 9.57 -21.12 9.15
N ALA A 82 8.37 -21.34 9.70
CA ALA A 82 7.12 -21.28 8.97
C ALA A 82 6.38 -19.96 9.27
N ILE A 83 6.56 -18.97 8.40
CA ILE A 83 5.90 -17.68 8.51
C ILE A 83 4.46 -17.82 8.03
N GLN A 84 3.51 -17.54 8.93
CA GLN A 84 2.09 -17.62 8.67
C GLN A 84 1.60 -16.30 8.09
N LEU A 85 1.03 -16.36 6.88
CA LEU A 85 0.44 -15.18 6.24
C LEU A 85 -0.80 -14.69 7.00
N ASN A 86 -1.50 -15.59 7.72
CA ASN A 86 -2.63 -15.31 8.61
C ASN A 86 -3.67 -14.30 8.05
N GLY A 87 -3.95 -14.46 6.76
CA GLY A 87 -4.78 -13.63 5.90
C GLY A 87 -4.17 -13.55 4.49
N ASN A 88 -4.99 -13.27 3.48
CA ASN A 88 -4.46 -12.96 2.15
C ASN A 88 -3.65 -11.67 2.22
N ARG A 89 -2.46 -11.68 1.63
CA ARG A 89 -1.53 -10.54 1.63
C ARG A 89 -1.31 -10.04 0.21
N THR A 90 -1.02 -8.76 0.12
CA THR A 90 -0.60 -8.12 -1.13
C THR A 90 0.63 -7.27 -0.83
N ALA A 91 1.60 -7.34 -1.72
CA ALA A 91 2.80 -6.52 -1.72
C ALA A 91 3.17 -6.15 -3.15
N ASN A 92 4.15 -5.27 -3.35
CA ASN A 92 4.66 -4.97 -4.67
C ASN A 92 5.65 -6.04 -5.12
N ASP A 93 6.75 -6.22 -4.37
CA ASP A 93 7.84 -7.15 -4.68
C ASP A 93 8.17 -8.05 -3.49
N LEU A 94 8.87 -9.15 -3.77
CA LEU A 94 9.43 -10.04 -2.77
C LEU A 94 10.94 -10.25 -3.02
N SER A 95 11.76 -9.77 -2.09
CA SER A 95 13.21 -9.96 -2.10
C SER A 95 13.64 -10.91 -0.99
N ILE A 96 14.45 -11.90 -1.34
CA ILE A 96 15.02 -12.89 -0.42
C ILE A 96 16.53 -12.75 -0.45
N THR A 97 17.10 -12.15 0.58
CA THR A 97 18.55 -11.90 0.69
C THR A 97 19.26 -12.96 1.52
N SER A 98 18.54 -14.02 1.91
CA SER A 98 19.03 -15.10 2.76
C SER A 98 19.07 -16.47 2.08
N ALA A 99 20.07 -17.26 2.46
CA ALA A 99 20.17 -18.67 2.09
C ALA A 99 19.32 -19.57 3.02
N THR A 100 18.88 -19.05 4.17
CA THR A 100 18.11 -19.78 5.17
C THR A 100 16.78 -20.25 4.61
N ASN A 101 16.44 -21.52 4.85
CA ASN A 101 15.18 -22.10 4.40
C ASN A 101 14.02 -21.58 5.26
N PHE A 102 12.94 -21.19 4.62
CA PHE A 102 11.68 -20.82 5.28
C PHE A 102 10.51 -21.09 4.34
N SER A 103 9.29 -21.02 4.88
CA SER A 103 8.06 -21.15 4.10
C SER A 103 7.07 -20.05 4.45
N LEU A 104 6.34 -19.56 3.46
CA LEU A 104 5.16 -18.71 3.64
C LEU A 104 3.91 -19.58 3.53
N ASN A 105 3.09 -19.62 4.58
CA ASN A 105 2.01 -20.60 4.71
C ASN A 105 0.64 -19.98 5.02
N GLY A 106 -0.39 -20.81 4.82
CA GLY A 106 -1.74 -20.62 5.36
C GLY A 106 -2.68 -19.76 4.52
N ASN A 107 -2.19 -18.96 3.56
CA ASN A 107 -3.00 -18.10 2.70
C ASN A 107 -2.26 -17.78 1.37
N ILE A 108 -2.79 -16.82 0.60
CA ILE A 108 -2.20 -16.33 -0.65
C ILE A 108 -1.36 -15.07 -0.37
N LEU A 109 -0.14 -15.01 -0.93
CA LEU A 109 0.61 -13.77 -1.12
C LEU A 109 0.51 -13.36 -2.60
N THR A 110 -0.16 -12.25 -2.87
CA THR A 110 -0.26 -11.65 -4.21
C THR A 110 0.82 -10.58 -4.37
N LEU A 111 1.54 -10.61 -5.49
CA LEU A 111 2.43 -9.53 -5.90
C LEU A 111 1.73 -8.68 -6.96
N SER A 112 1.62 -7.38 -6.72
CA SER A 112 0.81 -6.48 -7.56
C SER A 112 1.42 -6.27 -8.95
N SER A 113 2.75 -6.14 -9.00
CA SER A 113 3.48 -5.80 -10.23
C SER A 113 4.96 -6.17 -10.20
N GLY A 114 5.51 -6.43 -9.01
CA GLY A 114 6.94 -6.62 -8.80
C GLY A 114 7.43 -8.04 -8.96
N ASP A 115 8.75 -8.19 -8.88
CA ASP A 115 9.44 -9.45 -9.08
C ASP A 115 9.60 -10.25 -7.77
N ILE A 116 9.86 -11.55 -7.93
CA ILE A 116 10.44 -12.38 -6.87
C ILE A 116 11.93 -12.49 -7.17
N VAL A 117 12.75 -11.91 -6.30
CA VAL A 117 14.21 -11.92 -6.45
C VAL A 117 14.84 -12.64 -5.27
N ARG A 118 15.79 -13.53 -5.54
CA ARG A 118 16.66 -14.12 -4.53
C ARG A 118 18.11 -13.83 -4.88
N THR A 119 18.81 -13.11 -4.00
CA THR A 119 20.22 -12.72 -4.22
C THR A 119 21.20 -13.45 -3.31
N ALA A 120 20.73 -14.32 -2.42
CA ALA A 120 21.60 -15.14 -1.61
C ALA A 120 22.38 -16.11 -2.50
N THR A 121 23.69 -15.91 -2.60
CA THR A 121 24.57 -16.82 -3.32
C THR A 121 24.78 -18.07 -2.47
N PHE A 122 24.36 -19.22 -2.98
CA PHE A 122 24.91 -20.49 -2.51
C PHE A 122 26.32 -20.59 -3.08
N TRP A 123 27.33 -20.84 -2.25
CA TRP A 123 28.63 -21.25 -2.75
C TRP A 123 28.46 -22.59 -3.47
N ASN A 124 28.37 -22.57 -4.80
CA ASN A 124 28.54 -23.76 -5.62
C ASN A 124 30.03 -23.87 -5.93
N ASN A 125 30.70 -24.87 -5.37
CA ASN A 125 32.11 -25.19 -5.67
C ASN A 125 32.36 -25.54 -7.17
N HIS A 126 31.34 -25.45 -8.03
CA HIS A 126 31.43 -25.69 -9.47
C HIS A 126 31.89 -24.46 -10.27
N ASP A 127 31.79 -23.23 -9.73
CA ASP A 127 32.11 -22.01 -10.49
C ASP A 127 33.51 -21.43 -10.16
N GLN A 128 34.36 -22.18 -9.44
CA GLN A 128 35.74 -21.80 -9.11
C GLN A 128 36.78 -22.25 -10.17
N GLN A 129 36.39 -22.52 -11.43
CA GLN A 129 37.32 -22.97 -12.49
C GLN A 129 37.76 -21.89 -13.48
N CYS A 130 37.54 -20.61 -13.18
CA CYS A 130 38.10 -19.51 -13.98
C CYS A 130 38.88 -18.55 -13.08
N ALA A 131 40.07 -18.99 -12.66
CA ALA A 131 41.20 -18.12 -12.30
C ALA A 131 42.50 -18.79 -12.75
#